data_AF-A0A256GLP0-F1
#
_entry.id   AF-A0A256GLP0-F1
#
_cell.length_a   1.000
_cell.length_b   1.000
_cell.length_c   1.000
_cell.angle_alpha   90.00
_cell.angle_beta   90.00
_cell.angle_gamma   90.00
#
_symmetry.space_group_name_H-M   'P 1'
#
loop_
_entity.id
_entity.type
_entity.pdbx_description
1 polymer ?
#
loop_
_entity_poly.entity_id
_entity_poly.type
_entity_poly.pdbx_seq_one_letter_code
_entity_poly.pdbx_strand_id
1 'polypeptide(L)'
;MQQSGEYDALAYQTFNGARQAFDAAKPTKGRRKAVIVDLDETMIDNTAYAGWRVKQSAPYTERTWGRWMAAKQARPIAGAVEFARHVNANGGTMFYVTNRDAKSFESTAANIRKLGFPGVSAKTLLLNNGQSNKQSRFDAVKADGFDVVVYVGDNLNDFGAATYHKNNQQRRTFVEANREAFGTKFFMLPNPSYGDWVSGMASDYYKQSPEKQLEINRKSIRSWGG
;
A
#
# COMPACT_ATOMS: atom_id res chain seq x y z
N MET A 1 -1.95 8.92 12.60
CA MET A 1 -0.72 8.41 11.94
C MET A 1 0.51 8.88 12.71
N GLN A 2 0.95 10.13 12.59
CA GLN A 2 2.27 10.57 13.09
C GLN A 2 2.54 10.53 14.61
N GLN A 3 1.52 10.48 15.47
CA GLN A 3 1.69 10.73 16.91
C GLN A 3 1.12 9.63 17.81
N SER A 4 0.09 8.94 17.35
CA SER A 4 -0.65 7.93 18.11
C SER A 4 0.15 6.64 18.20
N GLY A 5 0.41 6.12 19.41
CA GLY A 5 0.97 4.79 19.60
C GLY A 5 0.07 3.69 19.02
N GLU A 6 -1.23 3.93 18.91
CA GLU A 6 -2.21 3.03 18.30
C GLU A 6 -1.93 2.77 16.82
N TYR A 7 -1.36 3.76 16.11
CA TYR A 7 -0.97 3.57 14.70
C TYR A 7 0.17 2.56 14.59
N ASP A 8 1.22 2.74 15.40
CA ASP A 8 2.34 1.82 15.43
C ASP A 8 1.92 0.44 15.93
N ALA A 9 1.03 0.36 16.94
CA ALA A 9 0.46 -0.89 17.42
C ALA A 9 -0.30 -1.64 16.31
N LEU A 10 -1.10 -0.94 15.50
CA LEU A 10 -1.77 -1.55 14.33
C LEU A 10 -0.78 -2.00 13.26
N ALA A 11 0.28 -1.23 12.99
CA ALA A 11 1.32 -1.64 12.07
C ALA A 11 2.05 -2.90 12.55
N TYR A 12 2.47 -2.95 13.82
CA TYR A 12 3.05 -4.14 14.42
C TYR A 12 2.10 -5.33 14.41
N GLN A 13 0.82 -5.12 14.74
CA GLN A 13 -0.19 -6.19 14.69
C GLN A 13 -0.27 -6.80 13.28
N THR A 14 -0.32 -5.95 12.25
CA THR A 14 -0.39 -6.42 10.86
C THR A 14 0.87 -7.19 10.48
N PHE A 15 2.07 -6.69 10.77
CA PHE A 15 3.32 -7.38 10.40
C PHE A 15 3.57 -8.65 11.24
N ASN A 16 3.14 -8.69 12.50
CA ASN A 16 3.17 -9.90 13.32
C ASN A 16 2.28 -10.98 12.72
N GLY A 17 1.04 -10.64 12.34
CA GLY A 17 0.14 -11.57 11.65
C GLY A 17 0.68 -12.01 10.29
N ALA A 18 1.21 -11.07 9.50
CA ALA A 18 1.77 -11.35 8.18
C ALA A 18 2.97 -12.30 8.27
N ARG A 19 3.82 -12.13 9.29
CA ARG A 19 4.92 -13.04 9.60
C ARG A 19 4.42 -14.44 9.92
N GLN A 20 3.42 -14.57 10.81
CA GLN A 20 2.85 -15.88 11.17
C GLN A 20 2.24 -16.59 9.96
N ALA A 21 1.46 -15.86 9.14
CA ALA A 21 0.88 -16.40 7.92
C ALA A 21 1.95 -16.79 6.90
N PHE A 22 2.99 -15.96 6.73
CA PHE A 22 4.15 -16.32 5.93
C PHE A 22 4.75 -17.61 6.46
N ASP A 23 5.15 -17.71 7.73
CA ASP A 23 5.82 -18.88 8.30
C ASP A 23 5.00 -20.17 8.13
N ALA A 24 3.68 -20.10 8.32
CA ALA A 24 2.78 -21.23 8.17
C ALA A 24 2.53 -21.65 6.71
N ALA A 25 2.63 -20.72 5.76
CA ALA A 25 2.29 -20.99 4.36
C ALA A 25 3.29 -21.93 3.68
N LYS A 26 2.78 -22.93 2.97
CA LYS A 26 3.57 -23.79 2.07
C LYS A 26 3.27 -23.37 0.63
N PRO A 27 4.29 -23.00 -0.18
CA PRO A 27 4.03 -22.68 -1.56
C PRO A 27 3.55 -23.93 -2.30
N THR A 28 2.76 -23.74 -3.33
CA THR A 28 2.34 -24.78 -4.27
C THR A 28 3.58 -25.53 -4.79
N LYS A 29 3.48 -26.86 -4.93
CA LYS A 29 4.60 -27.71 -5.35
C LYS A 29 5.24 -27.18 -6.65
N GLY A 30 6.57 -27.03 -6.63
CA GLY A 30 7.35 -26.51 -7.76
C GLY A 30 7.37 -24.98 -7.88
N ARG A 31 6.75 -24.24 -6.96
CA ARG A 31 6.74 -22.77 -6.95
C ARG A 31 7.57 -22.20 -5.79
N ARG A 32 8.15 -21.03 -6.00
CA ARG A 32 8.88 -20.27 -4.98
C ARG A 32 7.93 -19.42 -4.15
N LYS A 33 8.15 -19.34 -2.84
CA LYS A 33 7.29 -18.56 -1.93
C LYS A 33 7.55 -17.06 -2.11
N ALA A 34 6.50 -16.27 -2.30
CA ALA A 34 6.59 -14.82 -2.45
C ALA A 34 5.65 -14.08 -1.50
N VAL A 35 6.05 -12.87 -1.14
CA VAL A 35 5.22 -11.88 -0.48
C VAL A 35 5.18 -10.65 -1.37
N ILE A 36 3.97 -10.14 -1.64
CA ILE A 36 3.78 -8.89 -2.35
C ILE A 36 3.39 -7.81 -1.35
N VAL A 37 4.03 -6.66 -1.42
CA VAL A 37 3.72 -5.50 -0.59
C VAL A 37 3.59 -4.25 -1.45
N ASP A 38 2.68 -3.35 -1.09
CA ASP A 38 2.82 -1.95 -1.50
C ASP A 38 4.01 -1.26 -0.80
N LEU A 39 4.37 -0.04 -1.22
CA LEU A 39 5.36 0.77 -0.50
C LEU A 39 4.72 1.90 0.31
N ASP A 40 3.96 2.80 -0.32
CA ASP A 40 3.60 4.08 0.28
C ASP A 40 2.49 3.88 1.32
N GLU A 41 2.73 4.30 2.56
CA GLU A 41 1.84 4.05 3.72
C GLU A 41 1.66 2.56 4.10
N THR A 42 2.41 1.67 3.45
CA THR A 42 2.47 0.23 3.77
C THR A 42 3.83 -0.14 4.37
N MET A 43 4.92 0.05 3.62
CA MET A 43 6.28 -0.25 4.07
C MET A 43 7.05 1.02 4.44
N ILE A 44 6.74 2.14 3.79
CA ILE A 44 7.36 3.44 4.04
C ILE A 44 6.33 4.52 4.34
N ASP A 45 6.66 5.36 5.31
CA ASP A 45 5.89 6.50 5.80
C ASP A 45 6.22 7.76 5.00
N ASN A 46 5.21 8.29 4.31
CA ASN A 46 5.24 9.55 3.57
C ASN A 46 4.43 10.66 4.24
N THR A 47 4.00 10.47 5.49
CA THR A 47 3.17 11.45 6.22
C THR A 47 3.85 12.81 6.36
N ALA A 48 5.19 12.90 6.28
CA ALA A 48 5.90 14.18 6.21
C ALA A 48 5.51 15.01 4.97
N TYR A 49 5.22 14.38 3.82
CA TYR A 49 4.67 15.06 2.65
C TYR A 49 3.23 15.54 2.90
N ALA A 50 2.40 14.76 3.59
CA ALA A 50 1.08 15.20 4.00
C ALA A 50 1.16 16.40 4.96
N GLY A 51 2.07 16.38 5.94
CA GLY A 51 2.33 17.48 6.85
C GLY A 51 2.83 18.74 6.14
N TRP A 52 3.70 18.59 5.14
CA TRP A 52 4.12 19.71 4.28
C TRP A 52 2.92 20.32 3.54
N ARG A 53 2.07 19.50 2.92
CA ARG A 53 0.87 19.97 2.21
C ARG A 53 -0.07 20.77 3.13
N VAL A 54 -0.31 20.28 4.34
CA VAL A 54 -1.12 21.00 5.33
C VAL A 54 -0.50 22.35 5.69
N LYS A 55 0.80 22.39 5.99
CA LYS A 55 1.51 23.64 6.33
C LYS A 55 1.54 24.65 5.19
N GLN A 56 1.50 24.20 3.94
CA GLN A 56 1.55 25.05 2.75
C GLN A 56 0.17 25.30 2.13
N SER A 57 -0.91 24.76 2.72
CA SER A 57 -2.25 24.75 2.11
C SER A 57 -2.24 24.26 0.65
N ALA A 58 -1.37 23.29 0.35
CA ALA A 58 -1.10 22.84 -1.01
C ALA A 58 -1.83 21.53 -1.33
N PRO A 59 -2.46 21.39 -2.51
CA PRO A 59 -3.03 20.12 -2.94
C PRO A 59 -1.94 19.09 -3.27
N TYR A 60 -2.34 17.84 -3.48
CA TYR A 60 -1.46 16.89 -4.14
C TYR A 60 -1.17 17.35 -5.57
N THR A 61 0.09 17.30 -5.99
CA THR A 61 0.47 17.35 -7.40
C THR A 61 1.57 16.33 -7.67
N GLU A 62 1.60 15.77 -8.88
CA GLU A 62 2.70 14.87 -9.28
C GLU A 62 4.07 15.54 -9.19
N ARG A 63 4.13 16.86 -9.48
CA ARG A 63 5.35 17.65 -9.40
C ARG A 63 5.90 17.71 -7.98
N THR A 64 5.06 18.03 -6.99
CA THR A 64 5.49 18.11 -5.58
C THR A 64 5.78 16.74 -5.00
N TRP A 65 5.04 15.71 -5.44
CA TRP A 65 5.32 14.33 -5.09
C TRP A 65 6.67 13.84 -5.64
N GLY A 66 7.00 14.18 -6.89
CA GLY A 66 8.31 13.91 -7.47
C GLY A 66 9.46 14.54 -6.67
N ARG A 67 9.29 15.78 -6.21
CA ARG A 67 10.25 16.45 -5.32
C ARG A 67 10.39 15.73 -3.97
N TRP A 68 9.30 15.24 -3.38
CA TRP A 68 9.33 14.46 -2.16
C TRP A 68 10.10 13.13 -2.34
N MET A 69 9.81 12.39 -3.41
CA MET A 69 10.52 11.14 -3.70
C MET A 69 12.02 11.37 -3.90
N ALA A 70 12.39 12.44 -4.63
CA ALA A 70 13.79 12.82 -4.84
C ALA A 70 14.52 13.20 -3.54
N ALA A 71 13.79 13.72 -2.54
CA ALA A 71 14.36 14.07 -1.24
C ALA A 71 14.79 12.84 -0.42
N LYS A 72 14.23 11.64 -0.67
CA LYS A 72 14.58 10.38 0.01
C LYS A 72 14.50 10.48 1.55
N GLN A 73 13.41 11.09 2.02
CA GLN A 73 13.15 11.36 3.44
C GLN A 73 12.04 10.48 4.05
N ALA A 74 11.43 9.60 3.27
CA ALA A 74 10.44 8.67 3.82
C ALA A 74 11.09 7.77 4.88
N ARG A 75 10.31 7.43 5.91
CA ARG A 75 10.75 6.59 7.04
C ARG A 75 10.19 5.18 6.89
N PRO A 76 10.72 4.15 7.56
CA PRO A 76 10.07 2.85 7.56
C PRO A 76 8.81 2.90 8.43
N ILE A 77 7.76 2.21 8.01
CA ILE A 77 6.61 1.91 8.88
C ILE A 77 7.08 0.93 9.96
N ALA A 78 6.55 1.07 11.18
CA ALA A 78 6.87 0.22 12.31
C ALA A 78 6.70 -1.28 11.96
N GLY A 79 7.76 -2.08 12.14
CA GLY A 79 7.78 -3.53 11.86
C GLY A 79 8.01 -3.92 10.39
N ALA A 80 7.98 -2.98 9.44
CA ALA A 80 8.05 -3.29 8.02
C ALA A 80 9.43 -3.84 7.59
N VAL A 81 10.51 -3.26 8.10
CA VAL A 81 11.88 -3.66 7.75
C VAL A 81 12.18 -5.05 8.31
N GLU A 82 11.80 -5.31 9.56
CA GLU A 82 11.96 -6.60 10.23
C GLU A 82 11.19 -7.69 9.50
N PHE A 83 9.93 -7.43 9.11
CA PHE A 83 9.12 -8.35 8.33
C PHE A 83 9.78 -8.67 6.98
N ALA A 84 10.20 -7.66 6.22
CA ALA A 84 10.81 -7.86 4.91
C ALA A 84 12.12 -8.68 5.00
N ARG A 85 12.96 -8.39 6.02
CA ARG A 85 14.17 -9.16 6.31
C ARG A 85 13.87 -10.60 6.67
N HIS A 86 12.86 -10.82 7.53
CA HIS A 86 12.42 -12.15 7.91
C HIS A 86 11.99 -12.97 6.70
N VAL A 87 11.16 -12.42 5.81
CA VAL A 87 10.71 -13.11 4.60
C VAL A 87 11.88 -13.56 3.73
N ASN A 88 12.81 -12.65 3.40
CA ASN A 88 13.95 -12.99 2.54
C ASN A 88 14.95 -13.94 3.21
N ALA A 89 15.12 -13.86 4.53
CA ALA A 89 16.00 -14.76 5.27
C ALA A 89 15.43 -16.18 5.43
N ASN A 90 14.09 -16.35 5.34
CA ASN A 90 13.39 -17.60 5.59
C ASN A 90 12.78 -18.21 4.32
N GLY A 91 13.51 -18.13 3.20
CA GLY A 91 13.16 -18.84 1.95
C GLY A 91 12.02 -18.21 1.14
N GLY A 92 11.59 -17.00 1.49
CA GLY A 92 10.65 -16.19 0.72
C GLY A 92 11.36 -15.17 -0.18
N THR A 93 10.60 -14.54 -1.06
CA THR A 93 11.05 -13.37 -1.84
C THR A 93 10.05 -12.23 -1.69
N MET A 94 10.54 -11.09 -1.22
CA MET A 94 9.79 -9.83 -1.19
C MET A 94 9.68 -9.24 -2.59
N PHE A 95 8.45 -8.86 -2.96
CA PHE A 95 8.14 -8.05 -4.12
C PHE A 95 7.44 -6.76 -3.68
N TYR A 96 8.07 -5.63 -3.97
CA TYR A 96 7.59 -4.28 -3.70
C TYR A 96 6.85 -3.76 -4.93
N VAL A 97 5.53 -3.85 -4.94
CA VAL A 97 4.67 -3.45 -6.08
C VAL A 97 3.99 -2.14 -5.75
N THR A 98 4.49 -1.04 -6.31
CA THR A 98 4.14 0.33 -5.92
C THR A 98 3.59 1.16 -7.07
N ASN A 99 2.73 2.13 -6.79
CA ASN A 99 2.26 3.09 -7.79
C ASN A 99 3.15 4.32 -7.97
N ARG A 100 4.35 4.35 -7.34
CA ARG A 100 5.40 5.27 -7.75
C ARG A 100 5.74 5.08 -9.23
N ASP A 101 5.94 6.19 -9.93
CA ASP A 101 6.21 6.25 -11.37
C ASP A 101 7.57 5.63 -11.71
N ALA A 102 7.67 4.82 -12.77
CA ALA A 102 8.90 4.17 -13.22
C ALA A 102 10.14 5.09 -13.28
N LYS A 103 9.99 6.39 -13.63
CA LYS A 103 11.09 7.37 -13.64
C LYS A 103 11.70 7.61 -12.26
N SER A 104 10.99 7.26 -11.20
CA SER A 104 11.43 7.38 -9.81
C SER A 104 12.15 6.14 -9.27
N PHE A 105 12.39 5.11 -10.11
CA PHE A 105 13.00 3.85 -9.69
C PHE A 105 14.26 4.05 -8.85
N GLU A 106 15.25 4.81 -9.36
CA GLU A 106 16.52 5.02 -8.66
C GLU A 106 16.33 5.75 -7.31
N SER A 107 15.46 6.76 -7.27
CA SER A 107 15.18 7.47 -6.02
C SER A 107 14.49 6.58 -4.98
N THR A 108 13.55 5.75 -5.42
CA THR A 108 12.80 4.83 -4.58
C THR A 108 13.70 3.72 -4.07
N ALA A 109 14.45 3.06 -4.97
CA ALA A 109 15.40 2.00 -4.63
C ALA A 109 16.47 2.49 -3.66
N ALA A 110 17.07 3.66 -3.90
CA ALA A 110 18.05 4.24 -3.00
C ALA A 110 17.47 4.52 -1.61
N ASN A 111 16.23 5.04 -1.55
CA ASN A 111 15.57 5.31 -0.29
C ASN A 111 15.33 4.01 0.50
N ILE A 112 14.65 3.01 -0.09
CA ILE A 112 14.31 1.79 0.64
C ILE A 112 15.54 0.93 0.97
N ARG A 113 16.60 0.97 0.15
CA ARG A 113 17.89 0.36 0.53
C ARG A 113 18.51 1.04 1.74
N LYS A 114 18.51 2.39 1.79
CA LYS A 114 19.00 3.16 2.95
C LYS A 114 18.23 2.82 4.22
N LEU A 115 16.92 2.56 4.11
CA LEU A 115 16.08 2.13 5.23
C LEU A 115 16.31 0.67 5.64
N GLY A 116 17.09 -0.09 4.87
CA GLY A 116 17.48 -1.46 5.21
C GLY A 116 16.55 -2.54 4.69
N PHE A 117 15.66 -2.23 3.73
CA PHE A 117 14.83 -3.22 3.04
C PHE A 117 15.68 -4.16 2.17
N PRO A 118 15.50 -5.49 2.26
CA PRO A 118 16.32 -6.46 1.56
C PRO A 118 15.87 -6.67 0.11
N GLY A 119 16.78 -7.23 -0.70
CA GLY A 119 16.46 -7.79 -2.01
C GLY A 119 15.91 -6.78 -3.02
N VAL A 120 16.24 -5.49 -2.90
CA VAL A 120 15.75 -4.42 -3.80
C VAL A 120 16.50 -4.46 -5.13
N SER A 121 15.81 -4.82 -6.20
CA SER A 121 16.34 -4.96 -7.57
C SER A 121 15.26 -4.63 -8.61
N ALA A 122 15.63 -4.53 -9.89
CA ALA A 122 14.65 -4.35 -10.97
C ALA A 122 13.62 -5.50 -11.06
N LYS A 123 13.96 -6.69 -10.55
CA LYS A 123 13.07 -7.85 -10.53
C LYS A 123 12.02 -7.77 -9.40
N THR A 124 12.38 -7.18 -8.28
CA THR A 124 11.59 -7.22 -7.03
C THR A 124 10.94 -5.89 -6.70
N LEU A 125 11.39 -4.78 -7.30
CA LEU A 125 10.79 -3.46 -7.17
C LEU A 125 10.03 -3.12 -8.46
N LEU A 126 8.70 -3.32 -8.44
CA LEU A 126 7.82 -3.22 -9.60
C LEU A 126 6.97 -1.94 -9.54
N LEU A 127 7.45 -0.89 -10.19
CA LEU A 127 6.82 0.44 -10.24
C LEU A 127 5.67 0.50 -11.26
N ASN A 128 4.90 1.58 -11.22
CA ASN A 128 3.87 1.86 -12.21
C ASN A 128 4.50 2.19 -13.57
N ASN A 129 4.04 1.49 -14.61
CA ASN A 129 4.49 1.63 -16.00
C ASN A 129 3.37 2.07 -16.97
N GLY A 130 2.31 2.71 -16.47
CA GLY A 130 1.19 3.21 -17.27
C GLY A 130 -0.20 2.82 -16.73
N GLN A 131 -0.27 1.85 -15.82
CA GLN A 131 -1.50 1.47 -15.12
C GLN A 131 -1.30 1.42 -13.61
N SER A 132 -2.15 2.17 -12.90
CA SER A 132 -2.23 2.15 -11.43
C SER A 132 -2.84 0.86 -10.87
N ASN A 133 -3.55 0.10 -11.70
CA ASN A 133 -3.95 -1.27 -11.35
C ASN A 133 -2.70 -2.16 -11.24
N LYS A 134 -2.60 -2.94 -10.17
CA LYS A 134 -1.43 -3.76 -9.87
C LYS A 134 -1.49 -5.19 -10.40
N GLN A 135 -2.63 -5.62 -10.94
CA GLN A 135 -2.88 -7.01 -11.31
C GLN A 135 -1.87 -7.55 -12.33
N SER A 136 -1.54 -6.79 -13.37
CA SER A 136 -0.54 -7.21 -14.37
C SER A 136 0.84 -7.47 -13.75
N ARG A 137 1.22 -6.69 -12.72
CA ARG A 137 2.48 -6.87 -11.98
C ARG A 137 2.40 -8.07 -11.03
N PHE A 138 1.24 -8.33 -10.41
CA PHE A 138 1.02 -9.54 -9.62
C PHE A 138 1.09 -10.80 -10.49
N ASP A 139 0.51 -10.74 -11.69
CA ASP A 139 0.51 -11.85 -12.64
C ASP A 139 1.90 -12.09 -13.19
N ALA A 140 2.72 -11.05 -13.41
CA ALA A 140 4.13 -11.21 -13.78
C ALA A 140 4.94 -11.95 -12.70
N VAL A 141 4.73 -11.62 -11.42
CA VAL A 141 5.37 -12.35 -10.29
C VAL A 141 4.98 -13.83 -10.33
N LYS A 142 3.69 -14.12 -10.51
CA LYS A 142 3.21 -15.51 -10.64
C LYS A 142 3.76 -16.18 -11.90
N ALA A 143 3.78 -15.52 -13.04
CA ALA A 143 4.32 -16.09 -14.28
C ALA A 143 5.80 -16.50 -14.12
N ASP A 144 6.57 -15.77 -13.31
CA ASP A 144 7.97 -16.10 -12.97
C ASP A 144 8.11 -17.20 -11.89
N GLY A 145 7.11 -18.09 -11.77
CA GLY A 145 7.19 -19.29 -10.93
C GLY A 145 7.04 -19.05 -9.42
N PHE A 146 6.53 -17.89 -9.01
CA PHE A 146 6.24 -17.62 -7.59
C PHE A 146 4.80 -17.96 -7.20
N ASP A 147 4.62 -18.45 -5.98
CA ASP A 147 3.35 -18.53 -5.29
C ASP A 147 3.28 -17.43 -4.23
N VAL A 148 2.34 -16.51 -4.40
CA VAL A 148 2.20 -15.35 -3.53
C VAL A 148 1.31 -15.72 -2.36
N VAL A 149 1.92 -15.92 -1.20
CA VAL A 149 1.26 -16.43 0.00
C VAL A 149 0.71 -15.32 0.90
N VAL A 150 1.29 -14.11 0.82
CA VAL A 150 0.90 -12.95 1.62
C VAL A 150 0.90 -11.70 0.73
N TYR A 151 -0.13 -10.88 0.89
CA TYR A 151 -0.22 -9.53 0.33
C TYR A 151 -0.35 -8.53 1.49
N VAL A 152 0.42 -7.44 1.45
CA VAL A 152 0.34 -6.36 2.45
C VAL A 152 0.11 -5.03 1.74
N GLY A 153 -0.83 -4.23 2.21
CA GLY A 153 -1.18 -2.94 1.61
C GLY A 153 -2.07 -2.09 2.51
N ASP A 154 -2.17 -0.80 2.22
CA ASP A 154 -3.10 0.13 2.86
C ASP A 154 -4.39 0.33 2.02
N ASN A 155 -4.40 -0.19 0.78
CA ASN A 155 -5.49 -0.06 -0.16
C ASN A 155 -5.99 -1.43 -0.63
N LEU A 156 -7.31 -1.62 -0.77
CA LEU A 156 -7.88 -2.87 -1.31
C LEU A 156 -7.38 -3.22 -2.72
N ASN A 157 -6.92 -2.23 -3.49
CA ASN A 157 -6.32 -2.44 -4.80
C ASN A 157 -4.96 -3.16 -4.73
N ASP A 158 -4.36 -3.28 -3.54
CA ASP A 158 -3.12 -4.02 -3.27
C ASP A 158 -3.36 -5.53 -3.15
N PHE A 159 -4.63 -5.97 -3.16
CA PHE A 159 -5.03 -7.37 -3.07
C PHE A 159 -5.60 -7.91 -4.39
N GLY A 160 -5.64 -7.08 -5.43
CA GLY A 160 -6.06 -7.46 -6.79
C GLY A 160 -6.94 -6.42 -7.46
N ALA A 161 -7.37 -6.71 -8.69
CA ALA A 161 -8.14 -5.76 -9.50
C ALA A 161 -9.62 -5.60 -9.11
N ALA A 162 -10.17 -6.47 -8.26
CA ALA A 162 -11.62 -6.54 -7.99
C ALA A 162 -12.22 -5.21 -7.48
N THR A 163 -11.45 -4.43 -6.73
CA THR A 163 -11.89 -3.15 -6.13
C THR A 163 -11.44 -1.91 -6.91
N TYR A 164 -10.76 -2.10 -8.04
CA TYR A 164 -10.26 -1.02 -8.88
C TYR A 164 -11.41 -0.26 -9.57
N HIS A 165 -11.40 1.08 -9.44
CA HIS A 165 -12.47 1.99 -9.87
C HIS A 165 -13.88 1.60 -9.38
N LYS A 166 -13.97 0.99 -8.18
CA LYS A 166 -15.25 0.69 -7.53
C LYS A 166 -15.58 1.74 -6.47
N ASN A 167 -16.87 2.01 -6.28
CA ASN A 167 -17.32 2.90 -5.21
C ASN A 167 -17.15 2.25 -3.82
N ASN A 168 -17.27 3.05 -2.77
CA ASN A 168 -17.06 2.56 -1.40
C ASN A 168 -18.05 1.48 -0.95
N GLN A 169 -19.27 1.45 -1.50
CA GLN A 169 -20.21 0.37 -1.20
C GLN A 169 -19.73 -0.96 -1.77
N GLN A 170 -19.33 -0.99 -3.03
CA GLN A 170 -18.77 -2.17 -3.69
C GLN A 170 -17.46 -2.64 -3.02
N ARG A 171 -16.61 -1.69 -2.61
CA ARG A 171 -15.38 -1.97 -1.86
C ARG A 171 -15.68 -2.64 -0.51
N ARG A 172 -16.69 -2.18 0.23
CA ARG A 172 -17.16 -2.84 1.46
C ARG A 172 -17.73 -4.24 1.18
N THR A 173 -18.51 -4.40 0.11
CA THR A 173 -19.03 -5.73 -0.30
C THR A 173 -17.88 -6.71 -0.60
N PHE A 174 -16.80 -6.26 -1.25
CA PHE A 174 -15.62 -7.08 -1.45
C PHE A 174 -15.00 -7.51 -0.11
N VAL A 175 -14.86 -6.60 0.85
CA VAL A 175 -14.34 -6.92 2.19
C VAL A 175 -15.20 -7.98 2.86
N GLU A 176 -16.52 -7.80 2.88
CA GLU A 176 -17.46 -8.76 3.48
C GLU A 176 -17.36 -10.15 2.85
N ALA A 177 -17.32 -10.21 1.51
CA ALA A 177 -17.20 -11.46 0.77
C ALA A 177 -15.84 -12.17 0.98
N ASN A 178 -14.81 -11.45 1.44
CA ASN A 178 -13.45 -11.96 1.64
C ASN A 178 -13.00 -11.82 3.11
N ARG A 179 -13.91 -11.71 4.08
CA ARG A 179 -13.57 -11.43 5.49
C ARG A 179 -12.49 -12.34 6.06
N GLU A 180 -12.55 -13.64 5.76
CA GLU A 180 -11.60 -14.65 6.25
C GLU A 180 -10.21 -14.53 5.60
N ALA A 181 -10.09 -13.82 4.48
CA ALA A 181 -8.80 -13.58 3.83
C ALA A 181 -7.99 -12.47 4.54
N PHE A 182 -8.65 -11.56 5.28
CA PHE A 182 -7.97 -10.51 6.02
C PHE A 182 -7.36 -11.06 7.30
N GLY A 183 -6.06 -10.81 7.50
CA GLY A 183 -5.28 -11.38 8.60
C GLY A 183 -4.74 -12.80 8.33
N THR A 184 -5.03 -13.38 7.16
CA THR A 184 -4.53 -14.70 6.75
C THR A 184 -3.74 -14.63 5.44
N LYS A 185 -4.26 -13.92 4.44
CA LYS A 185 -3.62 -13.71 3.13
C LYS A 185 -3.47 -12.23 2.79
N PHE A 186 -4.43 -11.41 3.18
CA PHE A 186 -4.46 -9.96 2.98
C PHE A 186 -4.21 -9.27 4.31
N PHE A 187 -3.19 -8.42 4.37
CA PHE A 187 -2.76 -7.75 5.58
C PHE A 187 -2.85 -6.24 5.37
N MET A 188 -3.74 -5.60 6.13
CA MET A 188 -4.09 -4.19 5.94
C MET A 188 -3.29 -3.28 6.88
N LEU A 189 -2.76 -2.18 6.33
CA LEU A 189 -2.27 -1.05 7.10
C LEU A 189 -3.32 0.08 7.11
N PRO A 190 -3.45 0.84 8.20
CA PRO A 190 -4.36 1.98 8.25
C PRO A 190 -3.80 3.17 7.46
N ASN A 191 -4.56 3.70 6.50
CA ASN A 191 -4.26 4.98 5.86
C ASN A 191 -5.50 5.91 5.85
N PRO A 192 -5.70 6.70 6.93
CA PRO A 192 -6.75 7.71 6.98
C PRO A 192 -6.42 9.00 6.20
N SER A 193 -5.25 9.10 5.56
CA SER A 193 -4.83 10.34 4.89
C SER A 193 -5.26 10.42 3.43
N TYR A 194 -5.22 9.30 2.70
CA TYR A 194 -5.59 9.24 1.28
C TYR A 194 -5.86 7.79 0.85
N GLY A 195 -6.29 7.60 -0.39
CA GLY A 195 -6.43 6.28 -1.01
C GLY A 195 -7.62 6.22 -1.98
N ASP A 196 -7.87 5.05 -2.56
CA ASP A 196 -9.03 4.86 -3.45
C ASP A 196 -10.37 4.85 -2.71
N TRP A 197 -10.36 4.83 -1.37
CA TRP A 197 -11.56 5.09 -0.59
C TRP A 197 -12.02 6.56 -0.73
N VAL A 198 -11.11 7.48 -1.06
CA VAL A 198 -11.45 8.88 -1.32
C VAL A 198 -12.15 9.02 -2.68
N SER A 199 -11.56 8.46 -3.74
CA SER A 199 -12.21 8.43 -5.07
C SER A 199 -13.50 7.60 -5.06
N GLY A 200 -13.59 6.59 -4.19
CA GLY A 200 -14.79 5.77 -4.02
C GLY A 200 -16.00 6.51 -3.41
N MET A 201 -15.85 7.75 -2.95
CA MET A 201 -16.96 8.56 -2.40
C MET A 201 -17.92 9.06 -3.49
N ALA A 202 -17.43 9.34 -4.69
CA ALA A 202 -18.26 9.80 -5.81
C ALA A 202 -17.57 9.53 -7.16
N SER A 203 -18.36 9.37 -8.23
CA SER A 203 -17.83 9.38 -9.59
C SER A 203 -17.05 10.67 -9.84
N ASP A 204 -15.85 10.54 -10.42
CA ASP A 204 -14.99 11.67 -10.76
C ASP A 204 -14.58 12.58 -9.58
N TYR A 205 -14.57 12.07 -8.34
CA TYR A 205 -14.21 12.85 -7.14
C TYR A 205 -13.01 13.80 -7.33
N TYR A 206 -11.89 13.29 -7.86
CA TYR A 206 -10.67 14.08 -8.06
C TYR A 206 -10.74 15.09 -9.22
N LYS A 207 -11.75 15.03 -10.08
CA LYS A 207 -12.02 16.03 -11.13
C LYS A 207 -12.92 17.16 -10.64
N GLN A 208 -13.53 17.01 -9.47
CA GLN A 208 -14.39 18.02 -8.88
C GLN A 208 -13.57 19.18 -8.29
N SER A 209 -14.16 20.38 -8.21
CA SER A 209 -13.55 21.51 -7.51
C SER A 209 -13.38 21.22 -6.01
N PRO A 210 -12.47 21.92 -5.30
CA PRO A 210 -12.31 21.75 -3.84
C PRO A 210 -13.61 21.92 -3.05
N GLU A 211 -14.46 22.86 -3.44
CA GLU A 211 -15.76 23.12 -2.80
C GLU A 211 -16.70 21.92 -2.99
N LYS A 212 -16.71 21.35 -4.19
CA LYS A 212 -17.53 20.18 -4.48
C LYS A 212 -17.01 18.91 -3.80
N GLN A 213 -15.69 18.75 -3.68
CA GLN A 213 -15.10 17.69 -2.87
C GLN A 213 -15.51 17.81 -1.39
N LEU A 214 -15.50 19.03 -0.83
CA LEU A 214 -15.96 19.27 0.54
C LEU A 214 -17.44 18.93 0.73
N GLU A 215 -18.30 19.27 -0.23
CA GLU A 215 -19.72 18.89 -0.22
C GLU A 215 -19.90 17.37 -0.23
N ILE A 216 -19.18 16.66 -1.09
CA ILE A 216 -19.19 15.18 -1.16
C ILE A 216 -18.75 14.58 0.17
N ASN A 217 -17.68 15.12 0.76
CA ASN A 217 -17.16 14.65 2.05
C ASN A 217 -18.23 14.80 3.14
N ARG A 218 -18.89 15.97 3.22
CA ARG A 218 -19.96 16.23 4.20
C ARG A 218 -21.15 15.30 4.01
N LYS A 219 -21.59 15.09 2.77
CA LYS A 219 -22.70 14.17 2.43
C LYS A 219 -22.40 12.71 2.71
N SER A 220 -21.12 12.35 2.76
CA SER A 220 -20.67 10.97 3.05
C SER A 220 -20.65 10.65 4.55
N ILE A 221 -20.85 11.64 5.42
CA ILE A 221 -20.89 11.45 6.87
C ILE A 221 -22.28 10.97 7.27
N ARG A 222 -22.33 9.90 8.06
CA ARG A 222 -23.54 9.49 8.80
C ARG A 222 -23.49 10.17 10.17
N SER A 223 -24.49 10.97 10.52
CA SER A 223 -24.57 11.68 11.80
C SER A 223 -25.67 11.13 12.70
N TRP A 224 -25.46 11.19 14.01
CA TRP A 224 -26.50 11.04 15.01
C TRP A 224 -27.46 12.24 14.97
N GLY A 225 -28.75 12.01 15.25
CA GLY A 225 -29.79 13.02 15.19
C GLY A 225 -29.88 13.96 16.40
N GLY A 226 -29.17 13.65 17.49
CA GLY A 226 -29.35 14.31 18.80
C GLY A 226 -30.24 13.51 19.75
#